data_AF-A0A7C1RYH1-F1
#
_entry.id   AF-A0A7C1RYH1-F1
#
_cell.length_a   1.000
_cell.length_b   1.000
_cell.length_c   1.000
_cell.angle_alpha   90.00
_cell.angle_beta   90.00
_cell.angle_gamma   90.00
#
_symmetry.space_group_name_H-M   'P 1'
#
loop_
_entity.id
_entity.type
_entity.pdbx_description
1 polymer ?
#
loop_
_entity_poly.entity_id
_entity_poly.type
_entity_poly.pdbx_seq_one_letter_code
_entity_poly.pdbx_strand_id
1 'polypeptide(L)'
;MSADHNKPEFRNPEHGAANFWQDVRFVPDPADSTGKKGVWKGWFHQDNIDVSKLNQGLIRAKVEGRWQEFRVVELPTDFLKWNFERRLAQLAEIREMMKNRSMNMPEIAGPHNGIVASHGAKRQDSYFTINNAVKGMGWLPRPEKLAELIQLLKKTWNDSTERKLAVLESLYQHGQEIFDLTKQTSLELYSQPNFETHTFLNQMSDPGVAIVFLDLPKSYELRAIAQMLHPDDPKLSEYERQVVEYINLIHDYFHGESPRKSIGVIYHIVQVFDNSPGRWRGQRIVPPKDN
;
A
#
# COMPACT_ATOMS: atom_id res chain seq x y z
N MET A 1 35.94 14.42 -20.90
CA MET A 1 34.87 13.62 -20.27
C MET A 1 35.44 13.08 -18.96
N SER A 2 35.28 13.79 -17.84
CA SER A 2 35.78 13.30 -16.55
C SER A 2 34.85 12.21 -16.02
N ALA A 3 35.36 10.99 -15.92
CA ALA A 3 34.73 9.94 -15.15
C ALA A 3 34.68 10.40 -13.68
N ASP A 4 33.47 10.46 -13.14
CA ASP A 4 33.15 10.93 -11.80
C ASP A 4 33.56 9.84 -10.78
N HIS A 5 34.86 9.76 -10.48
CA HIS A 5 35.49 8.68 -9.69
C HIS A 5 35.08 8.60 -8.21
N ASN A 6 34.15 9.44 -7.74
CA ASN A 6 33.70 9.47 -6.34
C ASN A 6 32.27 8.93 -6.12
N LYS A 7 31.57 8.46 -7.14
CA LYS A 7 30.24 7.86 -6.95
C LYS A 7 30.37 6.41 -6.42
N PRO A 8 29.62 6.03 -5.37
CA PRO A 8 29.57 4.63 -4.94
C PRO A 8 29.06 3.74 -6.07
N GLU A 9 29.58 2.52 -6.15
CA GLU A 9 29.20 1.57 -7.19
C GLU A 9 27.70 1.26 -7.12
N PHE A 10 26.98 1.47 -8.23
CA PHE A 10 25.56 1.14 -8.33
C PHE A 10 25.41 -0.34 -8.67
N ARG A 11 25.56 -1.20 -7.66
CA ARG A 11 25.18 -2.62 -7.74
C ARG A 11 23.94 -2.85 -6.89
N ASN A 12 22.89 -3.33 -7.51
CA ASN A 12 21.66 -3.74 -6.84
C ASN A 12 21.36 -5.18 -7.32
N PRO A 13 21.80 -6.21 -6.57
CA PRO A 13 21.56 -7.62 -6.91
C PRO A 13 20.07 -7.99 -6.86
N GLU A 14 19.23 -7.10 -6.33
CA GLU A 14 17.79 -7.20 -6.34
C GLU A 14 17.15 -6.61 -7.60
N HIS A 15 17.93 -6.10 -8.55
CA HIS A 15 17.39 -5.54 -9.79
C HIS A 15 16.57 -6.55 -10.57
N GLY A 16 15.48 -6.05 -11.18
CA GLY A 16 14.78 -6.76 -12.24
C GLY A 16 15.55 -6.73 -13.57
N ALA A 17 15.02 -7.42 -14.57
CA ALA A 17 15.55 -7.33 -15.95
C ALA A 17 15.24 -5.97 -16.61
N ALA A 18 14.24 -5.24 -16.11
CA ALA A 18 13.85 -3.93 -16.58
C ALA A 18 14.17 -2.89 -15.49
N ASN A 19 14.66 -1.72 -15.90
CA ASN A 19 14.81 -0.57 -15.01
C ASN A 19 13.55 0.30 -15.10
N PHE A 20 12.83 0.45 -14.00
CA PHE A 20 11.62 1.26 -13.92
C PHE A 20 11.87 2.69 -13.46
N TRP A 21 13.05 2.95 -12.88
CA TRP A 21 13.39 4.25 -12.30
C TRP A 21 13.89 5.24 -13.35
N GLN A 22 13.45 6.47 -13.21
CA GLN A 22 13.74 7.63 -14.04
C GLN A 22 14.51 8.68 -13.22
N ASP A 23 15.37 9.44 -13.89
CA ASP A 23 16.21 10.49 -13.31
C ASP A 23 17.01 10.06 -12.07
N VAL A 24 17.52 8.83 -12.11
CA VAL A 24 18.28 8.26 -10.99
C VAL A 24 19.55 9.05 -10.74
N ARG A 25 19.69 9.56 -9.51
CA ARG A 25 20.87 10.31 -9.05
C ARG A 25 21.21 9.98 -7.61
N PHE A 26 22.50 9.94 -7.32
CA PHE A 26 23.00 9.89 -5.95
C PHE A 26 23.00 11.30 -5.36
N VAL A 27 22.39 11.46 -4.18
CA VAL A 27 22.43 12.69 -3.39
C VAL A 27 23.33 12.42 -2.18
N PRO A 28 24.55 12.97 -2.15
CA PRO A 28 25.47 12.77 -1.02
C PRO A 28 24.89 13.28 0.29
N ASP A 29 25.25 12.63 1.38
CA ASP A 29 24.99 13.12 2.73
C ASP A 29 25.89 14.34 3.01
N PRO A 30 25.33 15.53 3.26
CA PRO A 30 26.14 16.72 3.52
C PRO A 30 27.00 16.62 4.78
N ALA A 31 26.67 15.71 5.70
CA ALA A 31 27.48 15.44 6.90
C ALA A 31 28.63 14.46 6.65
N ASP A 32 28.68 13.79 5.49
CA ASP A 32 29.75 12.85 5.14
C ASP A 32 30.81 13.51 4.23
N SER A 33 31.94 13.88 4.84
CA SER A 33 33.09 14.44 4.13
C SER A 33 33.74 13.49 3.14
N THR A 34 33.44 12.18 3.20
CA THR A 34 33.98 11.21 2.24
C THR A 34 33.19 11.15 0.93
N GLY A 35 31.96 11.70 0.90
CA GLY A 35 31.06 11.64 -0.25
C GLY A 35 30.55 10.24 -0.59
N LYS A 36 30.76 9.25 0.29
CA LYS A 36 30.41 7.84 0.06
C LYS A 36 29.03 7.48 0.60
N LYS A 37 28.54 8.23 1.59
CA LYS A 37 27.19 8.11 2.15
C LYS A 37 26.26 9.09 1.45
N GLY A 38 25.00 8.68 1.33
CA GLY A 38 23.97 9.43 0.64
C GLY A 38 22.80 8.53 0.29
N VAL A 39 21.88 9.07 -0.51
CA VAL A 39 20.67 8.37 -0.92
C VAL A 39 20.53 8.39 -2.43
N TRP A 40 20.08 7.28 -3.00
CA TRP A 40 19.69 7.24 -4.40
C TRP A 40 18.27 7.77 -4.52
N LYS A 41 18.10 8.82 -5.33
CA LYS A 41 16.80 9.39 -5.68
C LYS A 41 16.49 9.10 -7.13
N GLY A 42 15.21 8.90 -7.42
CA GLY A 42 14.64 8.70 -8.74
C GLY A 42 13.13 8.63 -8.58
N TRP A 43 12.41 8.57 -9.69
CA TRP A 43 10.96 8.41 -9.69
C TRP A 43 10.56 7.37 -10.74
N PHE A 44 9.32 6.91 -10.72
CA PHE A 44 8.80 6.04 -11.78
C PHE A 44 7.34 6.41 -12.08
N HIS A 45 6.86 5.95 -13.23
CA HIS A 45 5.45 5.97 -13.58
C HIS A 45 5.03 4.55 -13.96
N GLN A 46 3.85 4.12 -13.50
CA GLN A 46 3.36 2.77 -13.76
C GLN A 46 2.51 2.76 -15.04
N ASP A 47 3.10 2.30 -16.15
CA ASP A 47 2.45 2.31 -17.48
C ASP A 47 1.61 1.05 -17.78
N ASN A 48 1.55 0.07 -16.86
CA ASN A 48 0.83 -1.19 -17.06
C ASN A 48 -0.62 -1.18 -16.53
N ILE A 49 -1.14 0.01 -16.22
CA ILE A 49 -2.49 0.26 -15.70
C ILE A 49 -3.08 1.54 -16.32
N ASP A 50 -4.39 1.56 -16.52
CA ASP A 50 -5.17 2.69 -17.01
C ASP A 50 -6.45 2.84 -16.18
N VAL A 51 -6.51 3.94 -15.44
CA VAL A 51 -7.59 4.29 -14.50
C VAL A 51 -8.55 5.34 -15.06
N SER A 52 -8.46 5.68 -16.34
CA SER A 52 -9.28 6.74 -16.97
C SER A 52 -10.79 6.49 -16.91
N LYS A 53 -11.20 5.21 -16.78
CA LYS A 53 -12.61 4.79 -16.64
C LYS A 53 -13.00 4.39 -15.23
N LEU A 54 -12.20 4.73 -14.21
CA LEU A 54 -12.46 4.30 -12.83
C LEU A 54 -13.79 4.85 -12.30
N ASN A 55 -14.21 6.04 -12.75
CA ASN A 55 -15.52 6.62 -12.44
C ASN A 55 -16.72 5.83 -13.00
N GLN A 56 -16.48 4.95 -13.98
CA GLN A 56 -17.46 4.01 -14.53
C GLN A 56 -17.35 2.62 -13.87
N GLY A 57 -16.51 2.48 -12.84
CA GLY A 57 -16.23 1.21 -12.18
C GLY A 57 -15.37 0.25 -13.00
N LEU A 58 -14.60 0.77 -13.97
CA LEU A 58 -13.76 -0.03 -14.86
C LEU A 58 -12.30 0.39 -14.75
N ILE A 59 -11.41 -0.60 -14.72
CA ILE A 59 -9.97 -0.40 -14.76
C ILE A 59 -9.37 -1.31 -15.82
N ARG A 60 -8.45 -0.79 -16.63
CA ARG A 60 -7.75 -1.58 -17.64
C ARG A 60 -6.33 -1.82 -17.16
N ALA A 61 -5.84 -3.05 -17.24
CA ALA A 61 -4.52 -3.38 -16.73
C ALA A 61 -3.88 -4.52 -17.53
N LYS A 62 -2.55 -4.56 -17.59
CA LYS A 62 -1.80 -5.63 -18.25
C LYS A 62 -1.52 -6.76 -17.26
N VAL A 63 -2.50 -7.64 -17.09
CA VAL A 63 -2.44 -8.81 -16.19
C VAL A 63 -2.18 -10.07 -17.00
N GLU A 64 -1.28 -10.93 -16.53
CA GLU A 64 -0.84 -12.15 -17.22
C GLU A 64 -0.36 -11.85 -18.65
N GLY A 65 0.41 -10.76 -18.79
CA GLY A 65 0.96 -10.29 -20.06
C GLY A 65 -0.05 -9.68 -21.04
N ARG A 66 -1.35 -9.62 -20.71
CA ARG A 66 -2.41 -9.14 -21.61
C ARG A 66 -3.17 -7.97 -21.01
N TRP A 67 -3.40 -6.94 -21.83
CA TRP A 67 -4.30 -5.85 -21.47
C TRP A 67 -5.74 -6.37 -21.41
N GLN A 68 -6.35 -6.23 -20.24
CA GLN A 68 -7.71 -6.69 -19.94
C GLN A 68 -8.46 -5.58 -19.20
N GLU A 69 -9.79 -5.57 -19.32
CA GLU A 69 -10.66 -4.67 -18.55
C GLU A 69 -11.25 -5.44 -17.37
N PHE A 70 -11.24 -4.82 -16.20
CA PHE A 70 -11.74 -5.38 -14.95
C PHE A 70 -12.80 -4.45 -14.38
N ARG A 71 -13.88 -5.04 -13.87
CA ARG A 71 -14.86 -4.31 -13.08
C ARG A 71 -14.40 -4.25 -11.63
N VAL A 72 -14.30 -3.04 -11.11
CA VAL A 72 -14.03 -2.78 -9.70
C VAL A 72 -15.30 -3.07 -8.91
N VAL A 73 -15.16 -3.68 -7.74
CA VAL A 73 -16.28 -4.11 -6.88
C VAL A 73 -16.16 -3.51 -5.49
N GLU A 74 -17.30 -3.29 -4.85
CA GLU A 74 -17.35 -2.93 -3.44
C GLU A 74 -17.04 -4.15 -2.56
N LEU A 75 -16.34 -3.90 -1.45
CA LEU A 75 -16.10 -4.89 -0.42
C LEU A 75 -17.43 -5.25 0.28
N PRO A 76 -17.70 -6.54 0.51
CA PRO A 76 -18.98 -6.99 1.09
C PRO A 76 -19.11 -6.54 2.55
N THR A 77 -20.35 -6.34 3.01
CA THR A 77 -20.66 -5.89 4.38
C THR A 77 -19.99 -6.73 5.46
N ASP A 78 -19.93 -8.06 5.29
CA ASP A 78 -19.27 -8.97 6.24
C ASP A 78 -17.75 -8.70 6.35
N PHE A 79 -17.09 -8.32 5.25
CA PHE A 79 -15.68 -7.90 5.26
C PHE A 79 -15.53 -6.55 5.97
N LEU A 80 -16.37 -5.57 5.61
CA LEU A 80 -16.32 -4.22 6.19
C LEU A 80 -16.50 -4.25 7.69
N LYS A 81 -17.51 -4.99 8.16
CA LYS A 81 -17.80 -5.16 9.58
C LYS A 81 -16.61 -5.75 10.32
N TRP A 82 -16.09 -6.89 9.85
CA TRP A 82 -14.91 -7.52 10.45
C TRP A 82 -13.69 -6.59 10.47
N ASN A 83 -13.41 -5.91 9.36
CA ASN A 83 -12.25 -5.04 9.23
C ASN A 83 -12.31 -3.86 10.21
N PHE A 84 -13.44 -3.14 10.26
CA PHE A 84 -13.60 -1.99 11.15
C PHE A 84 -13.68 -2.41 12.62
N GLU A 85 -14.42 -3.47 12.96
CA GLU A 85 -14.52 -3.96 14.35
C GLU A 85 -13.15 -4.40 14.89
N ARG A 86 -12.37 -5.15 14.11
CA ARG A 86 -11.04 -5.61 14.57
C ARG A 86 -10.05 -4.45 14.68
N ARG A 87 -10.10 -3.44 13.81
CA ARG A 87 -9.30 -2.21 13.94
C ARG A 87 -9.66 -1.40 15.18
N LEU A 88 -10.95 -1.23 15.46
CA LEU A 88 -11.41 -0.56 16.67
C LEU A 88 -10.97 -1.32 17.93
N ALA A 89 -11.06 -2.65 17.93
CA ALA A 89 -10.54 -3.48 19.02
C ALA A 89 -9.03 -3.31 19.20
N GLN A 90 -8.25 -3.30 18.11
CA GLN A 90 -6.80 -3.09 18.17
C GLN A 90 -6.43 -1.71 18.73
N LEU A 91 -7.14 -0.64 18.36
CA LEU A 91 -6.93 0.69 18.94
C LEU A 91 -7.25 0.72 20.45
N ALA A 92 -8.29 0.03 20.88
CA ALA A 92 -8.63 -0.11 22.29
C ALA A 92 -7.54 -0.89 23.06
N GLU A 93 -7.01 -1.99 22.50
CA GLU A 93 -5.89 -2.75 23.06
C GLU A 93 -4.63 -1.86 23.21
N ILE A 94 -4.26 -1.12 22.17
CA ILE A 94 -3.12 -0.18 22.19
C ILE A 94 -3.30 0.86 23.31
N ARG A 95 -4.51 1.43 23.44
CA ARG A 95 -4.82 2.40 24.50
C ARG A 95 -4.62 1.80 25.89
N GLU A 96 -5.09 0.59 26.13
CA GLU A 96 -4.93 -0.09 27.42
C GLU A 96 -3.46 -0.48 27.70
N MET A 97 -2.71 -0.90 26.67
CA MET A 97 -1.28 -1.14 26.81
C MET A 97 -0.51 0.12 27.22
N MET A 98 -0.83 1.25 26.60
CA MET A 98 -0.21 2.55 26.94
C MET A 98 -0.50 2.96 28.39
N LYS A 99 -1.74 2.77 28.86
CA LYS A 99 -2.12 3.05 30.26
C LYS A 99 -1.39 2.14 31.25
N ASN A 100 -1.32 0.84 30.94
CA ASN A 100 -0.81 -0.17 31.86
C ASN A 100 0.71 -0.39 31.73
N ARG A 101 1.39 0.34 30.83
CA ARG A 101 2.82 0.17 30.49
C ARG A 101 3.18 -1.28 30.19
N SER A 102 2.23 -2.02 29.61
CA SER A 102 2.42 -3.43 29.27
C SER A 102 3.32 -3.56 28.05
N MET A 103 4.32 -4.43 28.13
CA MET A 103 5.30 -4.71 27.06
C MET A 103 4.84 -5.82 26.10
N ASN A 104 3.62 -6.34 26.24
CA ASN A 104 3.12 -7.39 25.35
C ASN A 104 2.91 -6.81 23.96
N MET A 105 3.57 -7.38 22.94
CA MET A 105 3.36 -6.96 21.55
C MET A 105 1.89 -7.19 21.16
N PRO A 106 1.23 -6.21 20.51
CA PRO A 106 -0.13 -6.41 20.03
C PRO A 106 -0.15 -7.50 18.96
N GLU A 107 -1.29 -8.17 18.81
CA GLU A 107 -1.49 -9.15 17.75
C GLU A 107 -1.31 -8.48 16.38
N ILE A 108 -0.46 -9.09 15.55
CA ILE A 108 -0.17 -8.60 14.19
C ILE A 108 -1.08 -9.25 13.14
N ALA A 109 -1.75 -10.36 13.46
CA ALA A 109 -2.80 -10.90 12.60
C ALA A 109 -4.00 -9.92 12.55
N GLY A 110 -4.79 -9.98 11.48
CA GLY A 110 -5.95 -9.10 11.32
C GLY A 110 -5.95 -8.22 10.07
N PRO A 111 -6.93 -7.31 9.98
CA PRO A 111 -7.21 -6.53 8.77
C PRO A 111 -6.15 -5.46 8.44
N HIS A 112 -5.24 -5.16 9.37
CA HIS A 112 -4.14 -4.25 9.09
C HIS A 112 -3.01 -4.93 8.31
N ASN A 113 -2.83 -6.24 8.43
CA ASN A 113 -1.69 -6.91 7.80
C ASN A 113 -2.17 -7.88 6.72
N GLY A 114 -2.19 -7.40 5.49
CA GLY A 114 -2.50 -8.21 4.31
C GLY A 114 -1.24 -8.87 3.75
N ILE A 115 -1.31 -10.16 3.43
CA ILE A 115 -0.26 -10.89 2.74
C ILE A 115 -0.49 -10.71 1.23
N VAL A 116 0.33 -9.87 0.60
CA VAL A 116 0.25 -9.57 -0.83
C VAL A 116 1.04 -10.61 -1.61
N ALA A 117 0.33 -11.50 -2.27
CA ALA A 117 0.85 -12.41 -3.27
C ALA A 117 0.90 -11.69 -4.63
N SER A 118 2.09 -11.65 -5.22
CA SER A 118 2.36 -11.00 -6.51
C SER A 118 3.26 -11.88 -7.38
N HIS A 119 3.22 -11.69 -8.68
CA HIS A 119 4.14 -12.29 -9.65
C HIS A 119 4.40 -11.28 -10.79
N GLY A 120 5.39 -11.55 -11.63
CA GLY A 120 5.80 -10.64 -12.69
C GLY A 120 7.31 -10.78 -12.95
N ALA A 121 8.05 -9.71 -12.76
CA ALA A 121 9.49 -9.64 -12.99
C ALA A 121 10.28 -10.33 -11.85
N LYS A 122 11.15 -11.25 -12.25
CA LYS A 122 12.06 -11.95 -11.33
C LYS A 122 13.16 -11.01 -10.85
N ARG A 123 13.46 -11.03 -9.55
CA ARG A 123 14.74 -10.51 -9.04
C ARG A 123 15.92 -11.36 -9.50
N GLN A 124 17.08 -10.74 -9.68
CA GLN A 124 18.30 -11.48 -10.07
C GLN A 124 18.74 -12.49 -9.00
N ASP A 125 18.47 -12.22 -7.72
CA ASP A 125 18.77 -13.11 -6.59
C ASP A 125 17.71 -14.20 -6.33
N SER A 126 16.67 -14.31 -7.18
CA SER A 126 15.58 -15.28 -7.03
C SER A 126 15.52 -16.31 -8.17
N TYR A 127 15.10 -17.53 -7.83
CA TYR A 127 14.78 -18.58 -8.80
C TYR A 127 13.36 -18.45 -9.38
N PHE A 128 12.43 -17.81 -8.66
CA PHE A 128 11.01 -17.71 -9.02
C PHE A 128 10.51 -16.27 -8.97
N THR A 129 9.41 -15.98 -9.68
CA THR A 129 8.77 -14.64 -9.75
C THR A 129 7.71 -14.42 -8.69
N ILE A 130 7.19 -15.49 -8.09
CA ILE A 130 6.15 -15.39 -7.06
C ILE A 130 6.76 -14.81 -5.80
N ASN A 131 6.07 -13.85 -5.20
CA ASN A 131 6.44 -13.23 -3.93
C ASN A 131 5.23 -13.08 -3.01
N ASN A 132 5.45 -13.28 -1.71
CA ASN A 132 4.51 -12.88 -0.67
C ASN A 132 5.16 -11.82 0.21
N ALA A 133 4.50 -10.67 0.39
CA ALA A 133 4.94 -9.65 1.32
C ALA A 133 3.80 -9.30 2.28
N VAL A 134 4.10 -9.29 3.58
CA VAL A 134 3.17 -8.70 4.57
C VAL A 134 3.23 -7.19 4.41
N LYS A 135 2.06 -6.58 4.23
CA LYS A 135 1.92 -5.15 3.99
C LYS A 135 0.87 -4.58 4.94
N GLY A 136 1.18 -3.44 5.53
CA GLY A 136 0.20 -2.61 6.23
C GLY A 136 -0.88 -2.15 5.25
N MET A 137 -2.12 -2.49 5.54
CA MET A 137 -3.30 -2.15 4.76
C MET A 137 -4.05 -1.00 5.43
N GLY A 138 -4.49 -0.06 4.62
CA GLY A 138 -5.28 1.09 5.02
C GLY A 138 -6.45 1.32 4.09
N TRP A 139 -7.17 2.41 4.35
CA TRP A 139 -8.35 2.81 3.61
C TRP A 139 -8.11 4.14 2.92
N LEU A 140 -8.55 4.25 1.68
CA LEU A 140 -8.58 5.53 0.96
C LEU A 140 -9.91 6.25 1.25
N PRO A 141 -9.90 7.53 1.63
CA PRO A 141 -11.10 8.34 1.68
C PRO A 141 -11.76 8.43 0.30
N ARG A 142 -13.07 8.60 0.27
CA ARG A 142 -13.77 8.99 -0.96
C ARG A 142 -13.17 10.30 -1.50
N PRO A 143 -13.18 10.52 -2.83
CA PRO A 143 -12.57 11.72 -3.41
C PRO A 143 -13.01 13.04 -2.76
N GLU A 144 -14.30 13.16 -2.45
CA GLU A 144 -14.91 14.32 -1.81
C GLU A 144 -14.52 14.53 -0.34
N LYS A 145 -13.95 13.51 0.31
CA LYS A 145 -13.48 13.54 1.71
C LYS A 145 -11.97 13.67 1.85
N LEU A 146 -11.22 13.41 0.78
CA LEU A 146 -9.76 13.31 0.83
C LEU A 146 -9.08 14.59 1.35
N ALA A 147 -9.44 15.75 0.80
CA ALA A 147 -8.86 17.03 1.19
C ALA A 147 -9.17 17.39 2.66
N GLU A 148 -10.41 17.14 3.11
CA GLU A 148 -10.85 17.35 4.49
C GLU A 148 -10.03 16.50 5.46
N LEU A 149 -9.82 15.22 5.15
CA LEU A 149 -9.07 14.30 6.00
C LEU A 149 -7.57 14.62 6.06
N ILE A 150 -6.96 15.03 4.94
CA ILE A 150 -5.57 15.52 4.94
C ILE A 150 -5.44 16.71 5.89
N GLN A 151 -6.37 17.67 5.84
CA GLN A 151 -6.36 18.83 6.72
C GLN A 151 -6.55 18.45 8.19
N LEU A 152 -7.47 17.52 8.47
CA LEU A 152 -7.68 17.00 9.82
C LEU A 152 -6.38 16.42 10.40
N LEU A 153 -5.73 15.51 9.69
CA LEU A 153 -4.51 14.84 10.14
C LEU A 153 -3.34 15.82 10.33
N LYS A 154 -3.20 16.82 9.44
CA LYS A 154 -2.20 17.88 9.61
C LYS A 154 -2.49 18.74 10.84
N LYS A 155 -3.75 19.10 11.07
CA LYS A 155 -4.17 19.94 12.20
C LYS A 155 -3.94 19.25 13.54
N THR A 156 -4.19 17.94 13.61
CA THR A 156 -4.05 17.15 14.84
C THR A 156 -2.71 16.42 14.93
N TRP A 157 -1.74 16.80 14.10
CA TRP A 157 -0.44 16.13 14.00
C TRP A 157 0.36 16.15 15.30
N ASN A 158 0.28 17.25 16.05
CA ASN A 158 1.01 17.45 17.31
C ASN A 158 0.13 17.23 18.55
N ASP A 159 -1.09 16.69 18.37
CA ASP A 159 -1.97 16.37 19.50
C ASP A 159 -1.41 15.21 20.32
N SER A 160 -1.90 15.05 21.55
CA SER A 160 -1.54 13.91 22.41
C SER A 160 -1.90 12.58 21.76
N THR A 161 -1.20 11.51 22.12
CA THR A 161 -1.48 10.19 21.55
C THR A 161 -2.92 9.75 21.79
N GLU A 162 -3.51 10.06 22.95
CA GLU A 162 -4.92 9.79 23.25
C GLU A 162 -5.85 10.48 22.25
N ARG A 163 -5.57 11.74 21.93
CA ARG A 163 -6.35 12.50 20.95
C ARG A 163 -6.16 11.96 19.53
N LYS A 164 -4.94 11.56 19.15
CA LYS A 164 -4.68 10.88 17.87
C LYS A 164 -5.46 9.57 17.75
N LEU A 165 -5.45 8.74 18.79
CA LEU A 165 -6.22 7.49 18.84
C LEU A 165 -7.72 7.76 18.70
N ALA A 166 -8.26 8.79 19.36
CA ALA A 166 -9.66 9.17 19.23
C ALA A 166 -10.04 9.63 17.81
N VAL A 167 -9.13 10.32 17.11
CA VAL A 167 -9.31 10.66 15.69
C VAL A 167 -9.39 9.38 14.85
N LEU A 168 -8.44 8.47 15.01
CA LEU A 168 -8.41 7.20 14.27
C LEU A 168 -9.65 6.33 14.54
N GLU A 169 -10.09 6.25 15.80
CA GLU A 169 -11.32 5.55 16.18
C GLU A 169 -12.54 6.14 15.46
N SER A 170 -12.67 7.47 15.43
CA SER A 170 -13.76 8.15 14.72
C SER A 170 -13.75 7.81 13.23
N LEU A 171 -12.58 7.78 12.59
CA LEU A 171 -12.47 7.40 11.18
C LEU A 171 -12.99 5.99 10.92
N TYR A 172 -12.70 5.02 11.80
CA TYR A 172 -13.19 3.64 11.64
C TYR A 172 -14.66 3.47 12.01
N GLN A 173 -15.17 4.21 13.01
CA GLN A 173 -16.59 4.22 13.36
C GLN A 173 -17.48 4.71 12.22
N HIS A 174 -16.99 5.69 11.45
CA HIS A 174 -17.68 6.25 10.29
C HIS A 174 -17.11 5.74 8.95
N GLY A 175 -16.39 4.61 8.97
CA GLY A 175 -15.58 4.16 7.85
C GLY A 175 -16.36 3.94 6.56
N GLN A 176 -17.61 3.48 6.62
CA GLN A 176 -18.45 3.28 5.43
C GLN A 176 -18.84 4.58 4.71
N GLU A 177 -18.95 5.67 5.46
CA GLU A 177 -19.28 7.00 4.93
C GLU A 177 -18.03 7.71 4.40
N ILE A 178 -16.90 7.51 5.07
CA ILE A 178 -15.64 8.21 4.81
C ILE A 178 -14.85 7.57 3.68
N PHE A 179 -14.77 6.23 3.66
CA PHE A 179 -13.83 5.51 2.80
C PHE A 179 -14.45 5.03 1.50
N ASP A 180 -13.60 4.92 0.48
CA ASP A 180 -13.91 4.26 -0.77
C ASP A 180 -13.87 2.74 -0.56
N LEU A 181 -15.05 2.12 -0.60
CA LEU A 181 -15.24 0.70 -0.31
C LEU A 181 -14.77 -0.23 -1.44
N THR A 182 -14.25 0.34 -2.52
CA THR A 182 -13.72 -0.41 -3.66
C THR A 182 -12.20 -0.58 -3.63
N LYS A 183 -11.54 -0.06 -2.59
CA LYS A 183 -10.07 0.04 -2.52
C LYS A 183 -9.52 -0.32 -1.15
N GLN A 184 -8.30 -0.84 -1.14
CA GLN A 184 -7.40 -0.82 0.02
C GLN A 184 -6.13 -0.06 -0.37
N THR A 185 -5.42 0.50 0.60
CA THR A 185 -4.16 1.21 0.34
C THR A 185 -3.00 0.62 1.13
N SER A 186 -1.78 0.84 0.67
CA SER A 186 -0.56 0.46 1.36
C SER A 186 0.61 1.37 0.98
N LEU A 187 1.77 1.11 1.57
CA LEU A 187 3.03 1.75 1.24
C LEU A 187 4.05 0.72 0.77
N GLU A 188 4.77 1.05 -0.29
CA GLU A 188 6.00 0.38 -0.68
C GLU A 188 7.18 1.15 -0.05
N LEU A 189 7.51 0.77 1.19
CA LEU A 189 8.45 1.50 2.07
C LEU A 189 9.91 1.38 1.64
N TYR A 190 10.30 0.22 1.11
CA TYR A 190 11.72 -0.13 0.96
C TYR A 190 12.25 0.07 -0.45
N SER A 191 11.40 0.10 -1.47
CA SER A 191 11.87 0.25 -2.85
C SER A 191 12.51 1.62 -3.09
N GLN A 192 13.69 1.59 -3.70
CA GLN A 192 14.56 2.70 -4.07
C GLN A 192 15.30 2.32 -5.36
N PRO A 193 15.89 3.28 -6.09
CA PRO A 193 16.66 2.94 -7.29
C PRO A 193 17.76 1.90 -7.04
N ASN A 194 18.41 1.95 -5.88
CA ASN A 194 19.48 1.03 -5.50
C ASN A 194 19.02 -0.20 -4.69
N PHE A 195 17.71 -0.38 -4.49
CA PHE A 195 17.15 -1.58 -3.88
C PHE A 195 15.68 -1.74 -4.27
N GLU A 196 15.38 -2.78 -5.04
CA GLU A 196 14.01 -3.04 -5.50
C GLU A 196 13.42 -4.21 -4.72
N THR A 197 12.26 -4.01 -4.08
CA THR A 197 11.55 -5.16 -3.50
C THR A 197 10.97 -6.02 -4.61
N HIS A 198 10.83 -7.31 -4.35
CA HIS A 198 10.20 -8.21 -5.33
C HIS A 198 8.75 -7.82 -5.63
N THR A 199 8.04 -7.28 -4.62
CA THR A 199 6.66 -6.79 -4.79
C THR A 199 6.61 -5.60 -5.73
N PHE A 200 7.54 -4.65 -5.62
CA PHE A 200 7.65 -3.51 -6.54
C PHE A 200 7.88 -3.98 -7.98
N LEU A 201 8.86 -4.87 -8.19
CA LEU A 201 9.16 -5.41 -9.52
C LEU A 201 7.99 -6.15 -10.13
N ASN A 202 7.31 -6.97 -9.32
CA ASN A 202 6.10 -7.67 -9.73
C ASN A 202 5.02 -6.68 -10.13
N GLN A 203 4.61 -5.75 -9.26
CA GLN A 203 3.53 -4.80 -9.54
C GLN A 203 3.84 -3.85 -10.73
N MET A 204 5.11 -3.47 -10.94
CA MET A 204 5.52 -2.69 -12.12
C MET A 204 5.44 -3.46 -13.44
N SER A 205 5.46 -4.80 -13.40
CA SER A 205 5.45 -5.65 -14.60
C SER A 205 4.10 -6.32 -14.83
N ASP A 206 3.43 -6.75 -13.77
CA ASP A 206 2.08 -7.29 -13.71
C ASP A 206 1.37 -6.75 -12.46
N PRO A 207 0.34 -5.89 -12.61
CA PRO A 207 -0.33 -5.26 -11.49
C PRO A 207 -1.35 -6.19 -10.81
N GLY A 208 -1.59 -7.40 -11.33
CA GLY A 208 -2.50 -8.37 -10.73
C GLY A 208 -1.96 -8.94 -9.43
N VAL A 209 -2.71 -8.81 -8.33
CA VAL A 209 -2.31 -9.34 -7.02
C VAL A 209 -3.45 -10.07 -6.32
N ALA A 210 -3.07 -10.96 -5.40
CA ALA A 210 -3.97 -11.49 -4.38
C ALA A 210 -3.52 -10.99 -3.00
N ILE A 211 -4.48 -10.70 -2.12
CA ILE A 211 -4.21 -10.21 -0.76
C ILE A 211 -4.96 -11.11 0.19
N VAL A 212 -4.25 -11.86 1.01
CA VAL A 212 -4.85 -12.74 2.02
C VAL A 212 -4.77 -12.09 3.40
N PHE A 213 -5.88 -12.12 4.12
CA PHE A 213 -5.94 -11.78 5.54
C PHE A 213 -6.21 -13.04 6.33
N LEU A 214 -5.31 -13.37 7.25
CA LEU A 214 -5.45 -14.50 8.17
C LEU A 214 -5.77 -13.96 9.57
N ASP A 215 -7.00 -14.21 10.06
CA ASP A 215 -7.48 -13.69 11.34
C ASP A 215 -8.61 -14.55 11.94
N LEU A 216 -8.26 -15.76 12.37
CA LEU A 216 -9.25 -16.77 12.75
C LEU A 216 -10.25 -16.26 13.81
N PRO A 217 -11.57 -16.49 13.63
CA PRO A 217 -12.18 -17.39 12.64
C PRO A 217 -12.46 -16.75 11.27
N LYS A 218 -12.05 -15.50 11.02
CA LYS A 218 -12.26 -14.80 9.75
C LYS A 218 -11.02 -14.86 8.86
N SER A 219 -11.23 -15.15 7.59
CA SER A 219 -10.16 -15.05 6.60
C SER A 219 -10.75 -14.66 5.27
N TYR A 220 -10.15 -13.65 4.65
CA TYR A 220 -10.60 -13.14 3.37
C TYR A 220 -9.43 -13.08 2.42
N GLU A 221 -9.75 -13.20 1.13
CA GLU A 221 -8.81 -12.99 0.06
C GLU A 221 -9.39 -11.99 -0.94
N LEU A 222 -8.61 -10.97 -1.27
CA LEU A 222 -8.96 -9.96 -2.26
C LEU A 222 -8.12 -10.20 -3.52
N ARG A 223 -8.75 -10.21 -4.68
CA ARG A 223 -8.04 -10.05 -5.96
C ARG A 223 -8.14 -8.58 -6.34
N ALA A 224 -7.00 -7.99 -6.65
CA ALA A 224 -6.90 -6.56 -6.91
C ALA A 224 -5.95 -6.25 -8.06
N ILE A 225 -6.13 -5.06 -8.63
CA ILE A 225 -5.16 -4.43 -9.52
C ILE A 225 -4.40 -3.38 -8.70
N ALA A 226 -3.09 -3.55 -8.58
CA ALA A 226 -2.21 -2.65 -7.84
C ALA A 226 -1.82 -1.43 -8.71
N GLN A 227 -2.14 -0.24 -8.23
CA GLN A 227 -1.67 1.04 -8.75
C GLN A 227 -0.60 1.60 -7.82
N MET A 228 0.61 1.86 -8.32
CA MET A 228 1.71 2.44 -7.58
C MET A 228 1.93 3.90 -7.99
N LEU A 229 2.03 4.77 -7.00
CA LEU A 229 2.16 6.20 -7.16
C LEU A 229 3.44 6.68 -6.45
N HIS A 230 4.44 7.07 -7.24
CA HIS A 230 5.67 7.63 -6.69
C HIS A 230 5.45 9.11 -6.30
N PRO A 231 5.83 9.55 -5.08
CA PRO A 231 5.57 10.92 -4.61
C PRO A 231 6.16 12.02 -5.50
N ASP A 232 7.30 11.72 -6.13
CA ASP A 232 8.00 12.65 -7.02
C ASP A 232 7.66 12.47 -8.51
N ASP A 233 6.69 11.63 -8.87
CA ASP A 233 6.30 11.45 -10.29
C ASP A 233 5.66 12.74 -10.83
N PRO A 234 6.25 13.40 -11.85
CA PRO A 234 5.73 14.63 -12.41
C PRO A 234 4.41 14.43 -13.17
N LYS A 235 4.07 13.19 -13.53
CA LYS A 235 2.85 12.85 -14.28
C LYS A 235 1.62 12.64 -13.40
N LEU A 236 1.77 12.62 -12.07
CA LEU A 236 0.63 12.49 -11.17
C LEU A 236 -0.33 13.67 -11.33
N SER A 237 -1.61 13.34 -11.46
CA SER A 237 -2.70 14.29 -11.30
C SER A 237 -2.75 14.88 -9.88
N GLU A 238 -3.46 15.98 -9.71
CA GLU A 238 -3.66 16.58 -8.37
C GLU A 238 -4.30 15.59 -7.40
N TYR A 239 -5.29 14.82 -7.85
CA TYR A 239 -5.91 13.78 -7.06
C TYR A 239 -4.89 12.73 -6.61
N GLU A 240 -4.07 12.21 -7.51
CA GLU A 240 -3.06 11.20 -7.17
C GLU A 240 -2.00 11.73 -6.19
N ARG A 241 -1.60 13.01 -6.30
CA ARG A 241 -0.71 13.64 -5.32
C ARG A 241 -1.34 13.69 -3.94
N GLN A 242 -2.62 14.05 -3.85
CA GLN A 242 -3.36 14.02 -2.58
C GLN A 242 -3.50 12.61 -2.03
N VAL A 243 -3.70 11.60 -2.88
CA VAL A 243 -3.74 10.19 -2.46
C VAL A 243 -2.40 9.78 -1.84
N VAL A 244 -1.27 10.05 -2.52
CA VAL A 244 0.07 9.73 -1.96
C VAL A 244 0.32 10.48 -0.67
N GLU A 245 -0.06 11.76 -0.60
CA GLU A 245 0.06 12.55 0.62
C GLU A 245 -0.74 11.95 1.77
N TYR A 246 -2.02 11.62 1.54
CA TYR A 246 -2.88 11.04 2.56
C TYR A 246 -2.33 9.70 3.07
N ILE A 247 -1.94 8.78 2.17
CA ILE A 247 -1.46 7.44 2.56
C ILE A 247 -0.21 7.56 3.44
N ASN A 248 0.73 8.44 3.08
CA ASN A 248 1.91 8.69 3.90
C ASN A 248 1.54 9.36 5.24
N LEU A 249 0.66 10.37 5.19
CA LEU A 249 0.27 11.13 6.37
C LEU A 249 -0.45 10.25 7.40
N ILE A 250 -1.38 9.38 7.00
CA ILE A 250 -2.10 8.50 7.93
C ILE A 250 -1.19 7.43 8.54
N HIS A 251 -0.21 6.94 7.79
CA HIS A 251 0.82 6.03 8.29
C HIS A 251 1.70 6.72 9.34
N ASP A 252 2.27 7.87 8.99
CA ASP A 252 3.17 8.61 9.86
C ASP A 252 2.41 9.25 11.05
N TYR A 253 1.10 9.49 10.92
CA TYR A 253 0.26 9.97 12.02
C TYR A 253 0.30 9.03 13.22
N PHE A 254 0.39 7.73 12.96
CA PHE A 254 0.49 6.68 13.97
C PHE A 254 1.96 6.36 14.33
N HIS A 255 2.86 6.28 13.34
CA HIS A 255 4.24 5.81 13.55
C HIS A 255 5.26 6.92 13.85
N GLY A 256 4.88 8.19 13.72
CA GLY A 256 5.81 9.32 13.70
C GLY A 256 6.32 9.62 12.28
N GLU A 257 7.04 10.74 12.14
CA GLU A 257 7.51 11.23 10.85
C GLU A 257 8.49 10.24 10.20
N SER A 258 8.16 9.78 8.99
CA SER A 258 9.07 8.97 8.20
C SER A 258 10.21 9.82 7.63
N PRO A 259 11.42 9.24 7.42
CA PRO A 259 12.56 9.98 6.87
C PRO A 259 12.34 10.44 5.41
N ARG A 260 11.30 9.92 4.75
CA ARG A 260 10.90 10.25 3.39
C ARG A 260 9.44 9.86 3.15
N LYS A 261 8.83 10.49 2.15
CA LYS A 261 7.57 9.99 1.58
C LYS A 261 7.85 8.69 0.82
N SER A 262 7.08 7.68 1.14
CA SER A 262 7.10 6.37 0.49
C SER A 262 6.16 6.33 -0.71
N ILE A 263 6.34 5.33 -1.56
CA ILE A 263 5.47 5.04 -2.69
C ILE A 263 4.09 4.65 -2.16
N GLY A 264 3.05 5.33 -2.63
CA GLY A 264 1.66 4.97 -2.32
C GLY A 264 1.21 3.81 -3.21
N VAL A 265 0.50 2.85 -2.65
CA VAL A 265 -0.10 1.74 -3.40
C VAL A 265 -1.61 1.74 -3.17
N ILE A 266 -2.38 1.70 -4.25
CA ILE A 266 -3.83 1.50 -4.25
C ILE A 266 -4.12 0.11 -4.81
N TYR A 267 -4.84 -0.71 -4.06
CA TYR A 267 -5.36 -1.98 -4.51
C TYR A 267 -6.82 -1.81 -4.92
N HIS A 268 -7.08 -1.72 -6.22
CA HIS A 268 -8.43 -1.66 -6.77
C HIS A 268 -9.05 -3.05 -6.74
N ILE A 269 -10.08 -3.25 -5.92
CA ILE A 269 -10.64 -4.58 -5.65
C ILE A 269 -11.50 -5.03 -6.84
N VAL A 270 -11.21 -6.21 -7.40
CA VAL A 270 -11.93 -6.77 -8.56
C VAL A 270 -12.67 -8.06 -8.20
N GLN A 271 -12.19 -8.81 -7.20
CA GLN A 271 -12.89 -9.96 -6.65
C GLN A 271 -12.63 -10.11 -5.15
N VAL A 272 -13.57 -10.73 -4.46
CA VAL A 272 -13.49 -11.03 -3.02
C VAL A 272 -13.84 -12.49 -2.80
N PHE A 273 -13.04 -13.17 -2.00
CA PHE A 273 -13.19 -14.57 -1.59
C PHE A 273 -13.27 -14.63 -0.07
N ASP A 274 -14.12 -15.51 0.46
CA ASP A 274 -14.19 -15.80 1.89
C ASP A 274 -13.51 -17.16 2.14
N ASN A 275 -12.31 -17.08 2.70
CA ASN A 275 -11.47 -18.22 3.04
C ASN A 275 -11.66 -18.63 4.53
N SER A 276 -12.67 -18.08 5.23
CA SER A 276 -12.95 -18.40 6.63
C SER A 276 -13.25 -19.89 6.77
N PRO A 277 -12.62 -20.58 7.76
CA PRO A 277 -12.87 -21.99 7.98
C PRO A 277 -14.36 -22.31 8.18
N GLY A 278 -14.81 -23.43 7.59
CA GLY A 278 -16.15 -23.98 7.79
C GLY A 278 -17.26 -23.43 6.88
N ARG A 279 -17.25 -22.15 6.49
CA ARG A 279 -18.37 -21.53 5.74
C ARG A 279 -18.22 -21.60 4.22
N TRP A 280 -17.24 -20.87 3.67
CA TRP A 280 -17.15 -20.64 2.22
C TRP A 280 -15.98 -21.35 1.55
N ARG A 281 -15.03 -21.90 2.32
CA ARG A 281 -13.93 -22.75 1.82
C ARG A 281 -13.14 -22.11 0.66
N GLY A 282 -13.03 -20.79 0.66
CA GLY A 282 -12.35 -20.00 -0.37
C GLY A 282 -13.10 -19.87 -1.68
N GLN A 283 -14.43 -19.80 -1.61
CA GLN A 283 -15.26 -19.43 -2.74
C GLN A 283 -15.28 -17.92 -2.96
N ARG A 284 -15.36 -17.53 -4.24
CA ARG A 284 -15.61 -16.15 -4.65
C ARG A 284 -17.01 -15.74 -4.20
N ILE A 285 -17.10 -14.66 -3.42
CA ILE A 285 -18.35 -14.08 -2.95
C ILE A 285 -18.70 -12.78 -3.68
N VAL A 286 -17.72 -12.07 -4.25
CA VAL A 286 -17.95 -10.86 -5.06
C VAL A 286 -17.02 -10.85 -6.29
N PRO A 287 -17.54 -10.59 -7.49
CA PRO A 287 -18.94 -10.81 -7.86
C PRO A 287 -19.29 -12.30 -7.63
N PRO A 288 -20.57 -12.63 -7.33
CA PRO A 288 -20.97 -14.03 -7.22
C PRO A 288 -20.61 -14.80 -8.51
N LYS A 289 -20.39 -16.11 -8.41
CA LYS A 289 -20.32 -16.94 -9.62
C LYS A 289 -21.68 -16.86 -10.31
N ASP A 290 -21.69 -16.63 -11.61
CA ASP A 290 -22.88 -16.87 -12.42
C ASP A 290 -23.25 -18.34 -12.21
N ASN A 291 -24.48 -18.59 -11.71
CA ASN A 291 -25.01 -19.93 -11.52
C ASN A 291 -25.30 -20.59 -12.86
#